data_AF-A0A2P8AJ24-F1
#
_entry.id   AF-A0A2P8AJ24-F1
#
_cell.length_a   1.000
_cell.length_b   1.000
_cell.length_c   1.000
_cell.angle_alpha   90.00
_cell.angle_beta   90.00
_cell.angle_gamma   90.00
#
_symmetry.space_group_name_H-M   'P 1'
#
loop_
_entity.id
_entity.type
_entity.pdbx_description
1 polymer ?
#
loop_
_entity_poly.entity_id
_entity_poly.type
_entity_poly.pdbx_seq_one_letter_code
_entity_poly.pdbx_strand_id
1 'polypeptide(L)'
;MRNDAAEKEQGAMSRRLSEMTSSSLETGGRSARKAVEEAGFSEDLKRQLEERLANASFKSEHAQAFAQADLPSSAGTQTRDLAGARPWTGTESVEDASLRMLNDAHKPMKVPVRVPGVRMPTKIDTGRTRSKGAGSGTRLANARDKTSIYNFMKDSGMSEEEREQLRRELKERFTPNARAVPATIQGLQSLANERIEDAIARGQFKNLPRGKQIERDYNASSPFLDTTEYFMNKIIQRQEIVPPWIEKQQELVSTATRFRGRLRADWKRHVARTIASRGGSLESRIALAEEYARAEAIDNPPKRKVEKINAVDDDGQVSQITLAGELKATPVSEPAQSDITVTEQRVDGDGQPTKDSESSTVKVSEPSGTGESTTATATATTNRPPSVSPFRDPTWLQIELSYHKLAIENLNSLTRSYNLMAPNLARKPYFSLERELRSCYADVAPLVADEMRARAAAPARRPEQIGHREGGVMERFAGKGKAVVYDEQKPKYGFKEFWKDLFAKEA
;
A
#
# COMPACT_ATOMS: atom_id res chain seq x y z
N MET A 1 40.16 -48.13 -4.52
CA MET A 1 39.92 -48.58 -5.91
C MET A 1 38.48 -48.18 -6.26
N ARG A 2 38.31 -47.25 -7.20
CA ARG A 2 36.99 -46.85 -7.70
C ARG A 2 36.59 -47.83 -8.79
N ASN A 3 35.52 -48.59 -8.56
CA ASN A 3 34.90 -49.40 -9.60
C ASN A 3 33.99 -48.50 -10.42
N ASP A 4 34.54 -47.92 -11.49
CA ASP A 4 33.75 -47.29 -12.54
C ASP A 4 33.14 -48.41 -13.41
N ALA A 5 32.09 -49.06 -12.89
CA ALA A 5 31.20 -49.85 -13.72
C ALA A 5 30.29 -48.86 -14.46
N ALA A 6 30.43 -48.76 -15.78
CA ALA A 6 29.61 -47.90 -16.62
C ALA A 6 28.11 -48.21 -16.41
N GLU A 7 27.40 -47.35 -15.68
CA GLU A 7 25.95 -47.42 -15.54
C GLU A 7 25.34 -47.20 -16.93
N LYS A 8 24.70 -48.24 -17.47
CA LYS A 8 23.82 -48.07 -18.63
C LYS A 8 22.71 -47.11 -18.19
N GLU A 9 22.64 -45.93 -18.80
CA GLU A 9 21.62 -44.92 -18.50
C GLU A 9 20.22 -45.53 -18.69
N GLN A 10 19.58 -45.90 -17.57
CA GLN A 10 18.20 -46.37 -17.57
C GLN A 10 17.29 -45.18 -17.87
N GLY A 11 16.38 -45.31 -18.84
CA GLY A 11 15.43 -44.26 -19.17
C GLY A 11 14.59 -43.82 -17.97
N ALA A 12 14.14 -42.56 -17.95
CA ALA A 12 13.38 -42.00 -16.83
C ALA A 12 12.11 -42.80 -16.48
N MET A 13 11.47 -43.43 -17.48
CA MET A 13 10.30 -44.30 -17.29
C MET A 13 10.67 -45.65 -16.67
N SER A 14 11.77 -46.28 -17.08
CA SER A 14 12.20 -47.55 -16.46
C SER A 14 12.65 -47.33 -15.01
N ARG A 15 13.28 -46.19 -14.72
CA ARG A 15 13.62 -45.79 -13.35
C ARG A 15 12.37 -45.60 -12.48
N ARG A 16 11.38 -44.85 -12.96
CA ARG A 16 10.10 -44.68 -12.25
C ARG A 16 9.34 -46.00 -12.06
N LEU A 17 9.31 -46.87 -13.06
CA LEU A 17 8.69 -48.19 -12.94
C LEU A 17 9.42 -49.05 -11.91
N SER A 18 10.76 -49.00 -11.89
CA SER A 18 11.56 -49.69 -10.87
C SER A 18 11.29 -49.18 -9.45
N GLU A 19 11.18 -47.86 -9.27
CA GLU A 19 10.85 -47.20 -8.00
C GLU A 19 9.41 -47.49 -7.55
N MET A 20 8.46 -47.53 -8.49
CA MET A 20 7.07 -47.93 -8.23
C MET A 20 6.98 -49.40 -7.82
N THR A 21 7.74 -50.29 -8.47
CA THR A 21 7.78 -51.71 -8.08
C THR A 21 8.48 -51.93 -6.74
N SER A 22 9.53 -51.17 -6.43
CA SER A 22 10.24 -51.28 -5.15
C SER A 22 9.37 -50.77 -3.99
N SER A 23 8.74 -49.61 -4.15
CA SER A 23 7.81 -49.07 -3.15
C SER A 23 6.62 -50.00 -2.92
N SER A 24 6.15 -50.70 -3.96
CA SER A 24 5.12 -51.74 -3.85
C SER A 24 5.59 -53.00 -3.14
N LEU A 25 6.88 -53.36 -3.20
CA LEU A 25 7.46 -54.49 -2.47
C LEU A 25 7.79 -54.17 -1.01
N GLU A 26 8.14 -52.90 -0.71
CA GLU A 26 8.37 -52.40 0.64
C GLU A 26 7.06 -52.24 1.42
N THR A 27 6.02 -51.76 0.75
CA THR A 27 4.70 -51.51 1.36
C THR A 27 3.75 -52.71 1.22
N GLY A 28 3.92 -53.49 0.15
CA GLY A 28 3.08 -54.64 -0.15
C GLY A 28 3.54 -55.89 0.58
N GLY A 29 2.58 -56.62 1.16
CA GLY A 29 2.82 -57.89 1.83
C GLY A 29 3.20 -59.03 0.88
N ARG A 30 2.96 -60.27 1.31
CA ARG A 30 3.34 -61.50 0.58
C ARG A 30 2.79 -61.59 -0.86
N SER A 31 1.67 -60.94 -1.17
CA SER A 31 1.10 -60.89 -2.52
C SER A 31 1.94 -60.10 -3.53
N ALA A 32 2.57 -59.00 -3.11
CA ALA A 32 3.44 -58.20 -3.97
C ALA A 32 4.73 -58.96 -4.30
N ARG A 33 5.29 -59.70 -3.34
CA ARG A 33 6.45 -60.57 -3.54
C ARG A 33 6.16 -61.69 -4.54
N LYS A 34 4.99 -62.33 -4.41
CA LYS A 34 4.53 -63.39 -5.33
C LYS A 34 4.31 -62.88 -6.76
N ALA A 35 3.73 -61.69 -6.93
CA ALA A 35 3.55 -61.08 -8.25
C ALA A 35 4.89 -60.77 -8.95
N VAL A 36 5.92 -60.41 -8.18
CA VAL A 36 7.28 -60.16 -8.69
C VAL A 36 8.01 -61.47 -9.01
N GLU A 37 7.80 -62.53 -8.24
CA GLU A 37 8.29 -63.88 -8.57
C GLU A 37 7.68 -64.43 -9.86
N GLU A 38 6.37 -64.21 -10.07
CA GLU A 38 5.63 -64.65 -11.26
C GLU A 38 5.97 -63.83 -12.54
N ALA A 39 6.44 -62.59 -12.40
CA ALA A 39 6.73 -61.70 -13.52
C ALA A 39 8.02 -62.01 -14.31
N GLY A 40 8.78 -63.04 -13.93
CA GLY A 40 9.87 -63.57 -14.77
C GLY A 40 11.09 -62.65 -14.96
N PHE A 41 11.47 -61.85 -13.96
CA PHE A 41 12.67 -61.00 -14.01
C PHE A 41 13.97 -61.80 -14.21
N SER A 42 14.96 -61.20 -14.89
CA SER A 42 16.30 -61.78 -15.01
C SER A 42 16.95 -61.98 -13.63
N GLU A 43 17.75 -63.04 -13.48
CA GLU A 43 18.41 -63.34 -12.20
C GLU A 43 19.30 -62.20 -11.70
N ASP A 44 19.96 -61.48 -12.61
CA ASP A 44 20.77 -60.31 -12.27
C ASP A 44 19.95 -59.19 -11.62
N LEU A 45 18.72 -58.94 -12.11
CA LEU A 45 17.83 -57.93 -11.54
C LEU A 45 17.25 -58.38 -10.19
N LYS A 46 16.94 -59.68 -10.04
CA LYS A 46 16.50 -60.25 -8.76
C LYS A 46 17.58 -60.08 -7.69
N ARG A 47 18.82 -60.42 -8.02
CA ARG A 47 19.97 -60.24 -7.13
C ARG A 47 20.19 -58.76 -6.76
N GLN A 48 20.07 -57.85 -7.72
CA GLN A 48 20.15 -56.40 -7.45
C GLN A 48 19.01 -55.91 -6.53
N LEU A 49 17.80 -56.45 -6.70
CA LEU A 49 16.65 -56.11 -5.84
C LEU A 49 16.82 -56.67 -4.42
N GLU A 50 17.30 -57.91 -4.28
CA GLU A 50 17.63 -58.52 -2.99
C GLU A 50 18.74 -57.76 -2.27
N GLU A 51 19.82 -57.40 -2.97
CA GLU A 51 20.90 -56.58 -2.43
C GLU A 51 20.39 -55.19 -2.00
N ARG A 52 19.50 -54.57 -2.79
CA ARG A 52 18.89 -53.28 -2.41
C ARG A 52 17.93 -53.42 -1.23
N LEU A 53 17.18 -54.51 -1.14
CA LEU A 53 16.27 -54.77 -0.03
C LEU A 53 17.04 -55.07 1.26
N ALA A 54 18.12 -55.84 1.17
CA ALA A 54 19.06 -56.06 2.28
C ALA A 54 19.73 -54.75 2.72
N ASN A 55 20.11 -53.88 1.77
CA ASN A 55 20.65 -52.57 2.08
C ASN A 55 19.60 -51.63 2.72
N ALA A 56 18.34 -51.70 2.28
CA ALA A 56 17.24 -50.92 2.85
C ALA A 56 16.88 -51.41 4.26
N SER A 57 16.80 -52.73 4.47
CA SER A 57 16.57 -53.32 5.79
C SER A 57 17.72 -52.98 6.74
N PHE A 58 18.98 -53.12 6.30
CA PHE A 58 20.16 -52.73 7.08
C PHE A 58 20.15 -51.25 7.47
N LYS A 59 19.77 -50.35 6.54
CA LYS A 59 19.59 -48.92 6.83
C LYS A 59 18.47 -48.67 7.83
N SER A 60 17.39 -49.43 7.77
CA SER A 60 16.27 -49.30 8.71
C SER A 60 16.63 -49.78 10.11
N GLU A 61 17.35 -50.90 10.22
CA GLU A 61 17.82 -51.47 11.49
C GLU A 61 18.88 -50.59 12.16
N HIS A 62 19.75 -49.97 11.36
CA HIS A 62 20.84 -49.11 11.83
C HIS A 62 20.61 -47.62 11.57
N ALA A 63 19.35 -47.17 11.49
CA ALA A 63 19.00 -45.79 11.14
C ALA A 63 19.69 -44.74 12.02
N GLN A 64 19.85 -45.02 13.32
CA GLN A 64 20.53 -44.14 14.28
C GLN A 64 22.03 -44.00 13.98
N ALA A 65 22.71 -45.10 13.61
CA ALA A 65 24.13 -45.07 13.30
C ALA A 65 24.41 -44.30 12.00
N PHE A 66 23.54 -44.46 11.00
CA PHE A 66 23.60 -43.67 9.77
C PHE A 66 23.30 -42.19 10.03
N ALA A 67 22.27 -41.88 10.83
CA ALA A 67 21.97 -40.51 11.21
C ALA A 67 23.16 -39.83 11.92
N GLN A 68 23.89 -40.56 12.76
CA GLN A 68 25.08 -40.03 13.42
C GLN A 68 26.28 -39.86 12.46
N ALA A 69 26.47 -40.79 11.53
CA ALA A 69 27.55 -40.74 10.54
C ALA A 69 27.34 -39.64 9.48
N ASP A 70 26.09 -39.39 9.09
CA ASP A 70 25.72 -38.40 8.05
C ASP A 70 25.68 -36.96 8.60
N LEU A 71 25.89 -36.74 9.90
CA LEU A 71 25.86 -35.41 10.49
C LEU A 71 27.08 -34.57 10.07
N PRO A 72 26.88 -33.34 9.56
CA PRO A 72 27.98 -32.44 9.28
C PRO A 72 28.61 -31.92 10.58
N SER A 73 29.91 -31.64 10.56
CA SER A 73 30.64 -31.10 11.72
C SER A 73 30.09 -29.76 12.23
N SER A 74 29.37 -29.00 11.39
CA SER A 74 28.70 -27.75 11.73
C SER A 74 27.37 -27.93 12.48
N ALA A 75 26.85 -29.16 12.62
CA ALA A 75 25.59 -29.41 13.31
C ALA A 75 25.68 -29.01 14.79
N GLY A 76 24.68 -28.28 15.27
CA GLY A 76 24.58 -27.85 16.67
C GLY A 76 24.32 -29.00 17.64
N THR A 77 24.53 -28.76 18.93
CA THR A 77 24.40 -29.78 19.99
C THR A 77 23.06 -30.50 19.97
N GLN A 78 21.95 -29.76 19.88
CA GLN A 78 20.61 -30.35 19.83
C GLN A 78 20.41 -31.28 18.63
N THR A 79 20.99 -30.93 17.47
CA THR A 79 20.89 -31.75 16.26
C THR A 79 21.70 -33.05 16.41
N ARG A 80 22.84 -33.00 17.11
CA ARG A 80 23.63 -34.18 17.44
C ARG A 80 22.93 -35.07 18.46
N ASP A 81 22.33 -34.47 19.48
CA ASP A 81 21.57 -35.18 20.51
C ASP A 81 20.35 -35.89 19.91
N LEU A 82 19.64 -35.24 18.97
CA LEU A 82 18.50 -35.82 18.27
C LEU A 82 18.91 -36.96 17.31
N ALA A 83 20.01 -36.81 16.57
CA ALA A 83 20.47 -37.88 15.67
C ALA A 83 20.98 -39.10 16.43
N GLY A 84 21.57 -38.88 17.62
CA GLY A 84 21.99 -39.94 18.53
C GLY A 84 20.87 -40.47 19.43
N ALA A 85 19.65 -39.94 19.34
CA ALA A 85 18.53 -40.38 20.17
C ALA A 85 18.05 -41.78 19.74
N ARG A 86 17.62 -42.58 20.72
CA ARG A 86 17.03 -43.89 20.45
C ARG A 86 15.65 -43.69 19.78
N PRO A 87 15.29 -44.51 18.77
CA PRO A 87 13.97 -44.45 18.17
C PRO A 87 12.90 -44.80 19.21
N TRP A 88 11.74 -44.14 19.11
CA TRP A 88 10.62 -44.34 20.02
C TRP A 88 10.01 -45.74 19.86
N THR A 89 10.03 -46.55 20.91
CA THR A 89 9.53 -47.94 20.92
C THR A 89 8.11 -48.08 21.47
N GLY A 90 7.41 -46.97 21.75
CA GLY A 90 6.09 -46.97 22.39
C GLY A 90 6.12 -46.70 23.89
N THR A 91 7.28 -46.85 24.53
CA THR A 91 7.52 -46.52 25.94
C THR A 91 8.67 -45.53 26.04
N GLU A 92 8.53 -44.50 26.88
CA GLU A 92 9.64 -43.58 27.16
C GLU A 92 10.75 -44.30 27.93
N SER A 93 12.00 -43.93 27.67
CA SER A 93 13.12 -44.44 28.44
C SER A 93 13.17 -43.75 29.81
N VAL A 94 13.80 -44.39 30.81
CA VAL A 94 13.91 -43.81 32.16
C VAL A 94 14.69 -42.50 32.13
N GLU A 95 15.70 -42.41 31.27
CA GLU A 95 16.52 -41.20 31.12
C GLU A 95 15.67 -40.04 30.58
N ASP A 96 14.89 -40.27 29.53
CA ASP A 96 14.04 -39.24 28.90
C ASP A 96 12.89 -38.83 29.83
N ALA A 97 12.29 -39.79 30.55
CA ALA A 97 11.29 -39.53 31.58
C ALA A 97 11.85 -38.64 32.70
N SER A 98 13.06 -38.93 33.17
CA SER A 98 13.73 -38.13 34.21
C SER A 98 14.08 -36.72 33.71
N LEU A 99 14.53 -36.59 32.46
CA LEU A 99 14.85 -35.32 31.82
C LEU A 99 13.59 -34.46 31.62
N ARG A 100 12.46 -35.08 31.29
CA ARG A 100 11.15 -34.42 31.23
C ARG A 100 10.73 -33.90 32.60
N MET A 101 10.85 -34.72 33.64
CA MET A 101 10.54 -34.30 35.02
C MET A 101 11.43 -33.13 35.47
N LEU A 102 12.71 -33.15 35.12
CA LEU A 102 13.65 -32.06 35.43
C LEU A 102 13.33 -30.78 34.65
N ASN A 103 13.00 -30.87 33.36
CA ASN A 103 12.61 -29.71 32.54
C ASN A 103 11.28 -29.09 32.98
N ASP A 104 10.34 -29.91 33.46
CA ASP A 104 9.07 -29.44 34.02
C ASP A 104 9.27 -28.79 35.40
N ALA A 105 10.13 -29.36 36.25
CA ALA A 105 10.50 -28.78 37.54
C ALA A 105 11.30 -27.47 37.39
N HIS A 106 12.22 -27.43 36.42
CA HIS A 106 13.10 -26.29 36.14
C HIS A 106 12.79 -25.67 34.78
N LYS A 107 11.57 -25.15 34.63
CA LYS A 107 11.14 -24.54 33.37
C LYS A 107 12.01 -23.32 33.04
N PRO A 108 12.76 -23.31 31.92
CA PRO A 108 13.60 -22.18 31.57
C PRO A 108 12.74 -20.94 31.35
N MET A 109 13.19 -19.79 31.85
CA MET A 109 12.52 -18.51 31.61
C MET A 109 12.39 -18.28 30.10
N LYS A 110 11.18 -17.96 29.63
CA LYS A 110 10.92 -17.67 28.22
C LYS A 110 11.61 -16.37 27.82
N VAL A 111 12.86 -16.45 27.38
CA VAL A 111 13.56 -15.35 26.75
C VAL A 111 13.05 -15.24 25.31
N PRO A 112 12.60 -14.06 24.84
CA PRO A 112 12.24 -13.91 23.44
C PRO A 112 13.46 -14.22 22.57
N VAL A 113 13.29 -15.14 21.62
CA VAL A 113 14.35 -15.57 20.69
C VAL A 113 14.90 -14.33 19.97
N ARG A 114 16.11 -13.93 20.35
CA ARG A 114 16.82 -12.81 19.73
C ARG A 114 17.76 -13.41 18.71
N VAL A 115 17.34 -13.42 17.44
CA VAL A 115 18.21 -13.84 16.33
C VAL A 115 19.44 -12.91 16.32
N PRO A 116 20.67 -13.44 16.45
CA PRO A 116 21.88 -12.61 16.36
C PRO A 116 22.00 -12.05 14.94
N GLY A 117 21.93 -10.72 14.82
CA GLY A 117 22.22 -10.02 13.57
C GLY A 117 21.02 -9.79 12.66
N VAL A 118 20.07 -8.94 13.08
CA VAL A 118 19.51 -7.78 12.33
C VAL A 118 18.63 -7.03 13.34
N ARG A 119 18.95 -5.76 13.64
CA ARG A 119 18.04 -4.89 14.41
C ARG A 119 16.88 -4.46 13.51
N MET A 120 15.84 -5.29 13.41
CA MET A 120 14.58 -4.86 12.82
C MET A 120 13.92 -3.82 13.75
N PRO A 121 13.44 -2.67 13.24
CA PRO A 121 12.79 -1.67 14.07
C PRO A 121 11.53 -2.27 14.70
N THR A 122 11.47 -2.26 16.03
CA THR A 122 10.45 -2.99 16.81
C THR A 122 9.10 -2.27 16.88
N LYS A 123 8.98 -1.04 16.35
CA LYS A 123 7.71 -0.30 16.26
C LYS A 123 7.70 0.60 15.03
N ILE A 124 6.90 0.24 14.03
CA ILE A 124 6.27 1.18 13.12
C ILE A 124 4.91 1.48 13.73
N ASP A 125 4.70 2.72 14.17
CA ASP A 125 3.42 3.19 14.69
C ASP A 125 2.42 3.27 13.51
N THR A 126 1.74 2.16 13.24
CA THR A 126 0.70 2.08 12.20
C THR A 126 -0.66 2.60 12.69
N GLY A 127 -0.72 3.29 13.84
CA GLY A 127 -1.95 3.87 14.38
C GLY A 127 -3.05 2.86 14.73
N ARG A 128 -2.78 1.55 14.63
CA ARG A 128 -3.75 0.49 14.90
C ARG A 128 -3.37 -0.26 16.16
N THR A 129 -4.12 -0.01 17.23
CA THR A 129 -3.96 -0.74 18.50
C THR A 129 -4.22 -2.23 18.26
N ARG A 130 -3.31 -3.09 18.69
CA ARG A 130 -3.55 -4.55 18.69
C ARG A 130 -4.73 -4.83 19.62
N SER A 131 -5.91 -5.07 19.06
CA SER A 131 -7.07 -5.50 19.82
C SER A 131 -6.79 -6.86 20.46
N LYS A 132 -6.82 -6.91 21.80
CA LYS A 132 -6.78 -8.16 22.56
C LYS A 132 -8.14 -8.86 22.40
N GLY A 133 -8.13 -9.99 21.70
CA GLY A 133 -9.27 -10.89 21.53
C GLY A 133 -9.33 -11.38 20.09
N ALA A 134 -9.72 -12.66 19.89
CA ALA A 134 -10.07 -13.17 18.58
C ALA A 134 -10.93 -12.14 17.86
N GLY A 135 -10.47 -11.67 16.69
CA GLY A 135 -11.03 -10.50 16.01
C GLY A 135 -12.54 -10.65 15.83
N SER A 136 -13.26 -9.53 15.72
CA SER A 136 -14.71 -9.54 15.47
C SER A 136 -15.09 -10.54 14.38
N GLY A 137 -14.32 -10.59 13.28
CA GLY A 137 -14.50 -11.56 12.20
C GLY A 137 -14.38 -13.03 12.64
N THR A 138 -13.42 -13.38 13.49
CA THR A 138 -13.28 -14.76 14.02
C THR A 138 -14.42 -15.12 14.97
N ARG A 139 -14.89 -14.15 15.78
CA ARG A 139 -16.06 -14.36 16.65
C ARG A 139 -17.34 -14.50 15.84
N LEU A 140 -17.50 -13.71 14.79
CA LEU A 140 -18.65 -13.75 13.89
C LEU A 140 -18.65 -15.04 13.06
N ALA A 141 -17.48 -15.52 12.61
CA ALA A 141 -17.34 -16.81 11.96
C ALA A 141 -17.74 -17.94 12.92
N ASN A 142 -17.15 -17.98 14.12
CA ASN A 142 -17.52 -18.98 15.14
C ASN A 142 -19.00 -18.90 15.56
N ALA A 143 -19.59 -17.72 15.61
CA ALA A 143 -21.00 -17.53 15.91
C ALA A 143 -21.88 -18.02 14.75
N ARG A 144 -21.53 -17.65 13.51
CA ARG A 144 -22.20 -18.12 12.29
C ARG A 144 -22.18 -19.64 12.21
N ASP A 145 -21.02 -20.25 12.42
CA ASP A 145 -20.86 -21.71 12.39
C ASP A 145 -21.71 -22.39 13.47
N LYS A 146 -21.75 -21.82 14.68
CA LYS A 146 -22.63 -22.31 15.75
C LYS A 146 -24.11 -22.14 15.42
N THR A 147 -24.51 -21.03 14.80
CA THR A 147 -25.90 -20.82 14.39
C THR A 147 -26.31 -21.74 13.25
N SER A 148 -25.42 -22.02 12.27
CA SER A 148 -25.72 -22.97 11.21
C SER A 148 -25.88 -24.39 11.74
N ILE A 149 -25.06 -24.80 12.72
CA ILE A 149 -25.20 -26.10 13.38
C ILE A 149 -26.53 -26.18 14.12
N TYR A 150 -26.91 -25.14 14.87
CA TYR A 150 -28.18 -25.10 15.59
C TYR A 150 -29.40 -25.06 14.67
N ASN A 151 -29.32 -24.35 13.55
CA ASN A 151 -30.42 -24.29 12.58
C ASN A 151 -30.62 -25.65 11.90
N PHE A 152 -29.51 -26.31 11.54
CA PHE A 152 -29.53 -27.67 11.00
C PHE A 152 -30.07 -28.69 12.01
N MET A 153 -29.74 -28.54 13.30
CA MET A 153 -30.29 -29.39 14.37
C MET A 153 -31.76 -29.08 14.70
N LYS A 154 -32.26 -27.87 14.39
CA LYS A 154 -33.62 -27.43 14.72
C LYS A 154 -34.63 -27.66 13.59
N ASP A 155 -34.15 -28.00 12.39
CA ASP A 155 -35.00 -28.29 11.23
C ASP A 155 -36.09 -29.32 11.60
N SER A 156 -37.35 -28.91 11.49
CA SER A 156 -38.52 -29.64 12.01
C SER A 156 -39.02 -30.75 11.09
N GLY A 157 -38.35 -30.94 9.94
CA GLY A 157 -38.64 -32.01 8.97
C GLY A 157 -37.85 -33.31 9.18
N MET A 158 -36.91 -33.35 10.14
CA MET A 158 -36.08 -34.53 10.40
C MET A 158 -36.77 -35.45 11.41
N SER A 159 -36.85 -36.75 11.11
CA SER A 159 -37.43 -37.74 12.02
C SER A 159 -36.61 -37.85 13.31
N GLU A 160 -37.22 -38.27 14.42
CA GLU A 160 -36.50 -38.42 15.69
C GLU A 160 -35.32 -39.41 15.57
N GLU A 161 -35.48 -40.44 14.73
CA GLU A 161 -34.46 -41.44 14.41
C GLU A 161 -33.25 -40.81 13.69
N GLU A 162 -33.48 -39.95 12.70
CA GLU A 162 -32.42 -39.23 11.98
C GLU A 162 -31.69 -38.24 12.90
N ARG A 163 -32.41 -37.63 13.85
CA ARG A 163 -31.86 -36.68 14.82
C ARG A 163 -30.94 -37.36 15.83
N GLU A 164 -31.27 -38.59 16.22
CA GLU A 164 -30.44 -39.41 17.10
C GLU A 164 -29.19 -39.96 16.39
N GLN A 165 -29.31 -40.35 15.12
CA GLN A 165 -28.17 -40.74 14.30
C GLN A 165 -27.18 -39.58 14.16
N LEU A 166 -27.67 -38.37 13.89
CA LEU A 166 -26.85 -37.15 13.83
C LEU A 166 -26.15 -36.85 15.18
N ARG A 167 -26.87 -37.03 16.30
CA ARG A 167 -26.30 -36.83 17.65
C ARG A 167 -25.23 -37.88 17.94
N ARG A 168 -25.39 -39.11 17.43
CA ARG A 168 -24.43 -40.22 17.57
C ARG A 168 -23.17 -39.95 16.74
N GLU A 169 -23.32 -39.56 15.48
CA GLU A 169 -22.20 -39.16 14.61
C GLU A 169 -21.42 -37.95 15.20
N LEU A 170 -22.12 -36.96 15.75
CA LEU A 170 -21.48 -35.83 16.43
C LEU A 170 -20.73 -36.29 17.69
N LYS A 171 -21.34 -37.16 18.51
CA LYS A 171 -20.70 -37.72 19.70
C LYS A 171 -19.46 -38.51 19.33
N GLU A 172 -19.51 -39.31 18.27
CA GLU A 172 -18.39 -40.07 17.73
C GLU A 172 -17.24 -39.15 17.31
N ARG A 173 -17.51 -38.05 16.60
CA ARG A 173 -16.50 -37.04 16.22
C ARG A 173 -15.80 -36.36 17.41
N PHE A 174 -16.46 -36.27 18.56
CA PHE A 174 -15.87 -35.71 19.79
C PHE A 174 -15.26 -36.77 20.71
N THR A 175 -15.36 -38.06 20.37
CA THR A 175 -14.57 -39.08 21.08
C THR A 175 -13.08 -38.94 20.71
N PRO A 176 -12.17 -39.11 21.66
CA PRO A 176 -10.73 -38.92 21.43
C PRO A 176 -10.15 -39.85 20.35
N ASN A 177 -10.80 -40.96 20.01
CA ASN A 177 -10.36 -41.90 18.99
C ASN A 177 -10.75 -41.48 17.55
N ALA A 178 -11.79 -40.67 17.37
CA ALA A 178 -12.24 -40.18 16.06
C ALA A 178 -11.49 -38.94 15.57
N ARG A 179 -10.59 -38.38 16.40
CA ARG A 179 -9.71 -37.27 16.02
C ARG A 179 -8.46 -37.75 15.26
N ALA A 180 -8.38 -39.03 14.90
CA ALA A 180 -7.43 -39.53 13.91
C ALA A 180 -7.89 -39.09 12.52
N VAL A 181 -7.63 -37.84 12.15
CA VAL A 181 -7.69 -37.43 10.75
C VAL A 181 -6.65 -38.29 10.02
N PRO A 182 -7.01 -39.03 8.95
CA PRO A 182 -6.01 -39.79 8.21
C PRO A 182 -4.95 -38.81 7.70
N ALA A 183 -3.71 -38.99 8.15
CA ALA A 183 -2.60 -38.09 7.83
C ALA A 183 -2.17 -38.16 6.35
N THR A 184 -2.76 -39.06 5.56
CA THR A 184 -2.48 -39.28 4.15
C THR A 184 -3.54 -38.64 3.25
N ILE A 185 -3.09 -38.01 2.16
CA ILE A 185 -3.96 -37.35 1.15
C ILE A 185 -5.02 -38.32 0.61
N GLN A 186 -4.66 -39.59 0.43
CA GLN A 186 -5.59 -40.63 -0.02
C GLN A 186 -6.65 -41.00 1.02
N GLY A 187 -6.31 -41.03 2.32
CA GLY A 187 -7.30 -41.29 3.37
C GLY A 187 -8.26 -40.12 3.59
N LEU A 188 -7.81 -38.88 3.36
CA LEU A 188 -8.69 -37.71 3.31
C LEU A 188 -9.64 -37.79 2.11
N GLN A 189 -9.17 -38.30 0.97
CA GLN A 189 -9.98 -38.48 -0.23
C GLN A 189 -11.05 -39.54 -0.06
N SER A 190 -10.75 -40.68 0.58
CA SER A 190 -11.77 -41.72 0.85
C SER A 190 -12.85 -41.22 1.82
N LEU A 191 -12.46 -40.51 2.89
CA LEU A 191 -13.39 -39.93 3.86
C LEU A 191 -14.20 -38.77 3.25
N ALA A 192 -13.62 -38.02 2.30
CA ALA A 192 -14.36 -37.03 1.53
C ALA A 192 -15.38 -37.68 0.60
N ASN A 193 -15.02 -38.75 -0.10
CA ASN A 193 -15.92 -39.49 -0.98
C ASN A 193 -17.09 -40.12 -0.22
N GLU A 194 -16.82 -40.75 0.93
CA GLU A 194 -17.87 -41.30 1.81
C GLU A 194 -18.85 -40.20 2.22
N ARG A 195 -18.36 -39.04 2.66
CA ARG A 195 -19.22 -37.89 3.02
C ARG A 195 -20.00 -37.31 1.84
N ILE A 196 -19.45 -37.36 0.64
CA ILE A 196 -20.12 -36.90 -0.58
C ILE A 196 -21.25 -37.86 -0.93
N GLU A 197 -21.00 -39.17 -0.91
CA GLU A 197 -22.01 -40.21 -1.15
C GLU A 197 -23.15 -40.13 -0.13
N ASP A 198 -22.80 -39.95 1.15
CA ASP A 198 -23.72 -39.74 2.25
C ASP A 198 -24.62 -38.51 2.06
N ALA A 199 -24.07 -37.41 1.53
CA ALA A 199 -24.81 -36.19 1.26
C ALA A 199 -25.65 -36.30 -0.03
N ILE A 200 -25.19 -37.08 -1.02
CA ILE A 200 -25.96 -37.44 -2.22
C ILE A 200 -27.17 -38.31 -1.82
N ALA A 201 -26.97 -39.30 -0.95
CA ALA A 201 -28.02 -40.17 -0.42
C ALA A 201 -29.08 -39.37 0.34
N ARG A 202 -28.66 -38.37 1.14
CA ARG A 202 -29.57 -37.41 1.80
C ARG A 202 -30.22 -36.39 0.84
N GLY A 203 -29.95 -36.47 -0.46
CA GLY A 203 -30.57 -35.63 -1.49
C GLY A 203 -30.09 -34.17 -1.50
N GLN A 204 -29.06 -33.83 -0.72
CA GLN A 204 -28.55 -32.46 -0.60
C GLN A 204 -27.96 -31.93 -1.92
N PHE A 205 -27.58 -32.81 -2.84
CA PHE A 205 -27.03 -32.44 -4.14
C PHE A 205 -28.07 -32.03 -5.20
N LYS A 206 -29.37 -32.24 -4.94
CA LYS A 206 -30.42 -32.03 -5.96
C LYS A 206 -30.77 -30.56 -6.19
N ASN A 207 -30.60 -29.68 -5.19
CA ASN A 207 -30.98 -28.27 -5.26
C ASN A 207 -29.83 -27.33 -4.86
N LEU A 208 -28.61 -27.55 -5.38
CA LEU A 208 -27.55 -26.57 -5.16
C LEU A 208 -27.82 -25.31 -5.99
N PRO A 209 -27.72 -24.11 -5.40
CA PRO A 209 -27.68 -22.88 -6.18
C PRO A 209 -26.42 -22.95 -7.07
N ARG A 210 -26.62 -23.00 -8.38
CA ARG A 210 -25.53 -22.95 -9.36
C ARG A 210 -24.73 -21.66 -9.09
N GLY A 211 -23.41 -21.78 -9.03
CA GLY A 211 -22.52 -20.70 -8.62
C GLY A 211 -22.75 -19.38 -9.38
N LYS A 212 -22.29 -18.26 -8.79
CA LYS A 212 -22.39 -16.94 -9.41
C LYS A 212 -21.79 -16.98 -10.82
N GLN A 213 -22.52 -16.42 -11.79
CA GLN A 213 -22.05 -16.30 -13.16
C GLN A 213 -20.73 -15.53 -13.16
N ILE A 214 -19.70 -16.14 -13.75
CA ILE A 214 -18.42 -15.46 -13.95
C ILE A 214 -18.68 -14.33 -14.93
N GLU A 215 -18.49 -13.08 -14.48
CA GLU A 215 -18.54 -11.92 -15.36
C GLU A 215 -17.45 -12.09 -16.42
N ARG A 216 -17.87 -12.23 -17.68
CA ARG A 216 -16.98 -12.33 -18.82
C ARG A 216 -16.53 -10.90 -19.13
N ASP A 217 -15.25 -10.60 -18.96
CA ASP A 217 -14.73 -9.30 -19.37
C ASP A 217 -14.86 -9.18 -20.89
N TYR A 218 -15.72 -8.28 -21.36
CA TYR A 218 -15.95 -8.03 -22.79
C TYR A 218 -14.68 -7.58 -23.52
N ASN A 219 -13.75 -6.94 -22.81
CA ASN A 219 -12.45 -6.52 -23.32
C ASN A 219 -11.50 -7.71 -23.58
N ALA A 220 -11.72 -8.87 -22.97
CA ALA A 220 -10.92 -10.06 -23.24
C ALA A 220 -11.16 -10.62 -24.66
N SER A 221 -12.30 -10.30 -25.26
CA SER A 221 -12.69 -10.71 -26.61
C SER A 221 -12.55 -9.60 -27.65
N SER A 222 -12.03 -8.42 -27.29
CA SER A 222 -11.88 -7.34 -28.26
C SER A 222 -10.76 -7.69 -29.27
N PRO A 223 -11.02 -7.68 -30.59
CA PRO A 223 -10.00 -7.95 -31.61
C PRO A 223 -8.89 -6.90 -31.69
N PHE A 224 -9.08 -5.74 -31.06
CA PHE A 224 -8.18 -4.59 -31.11
C PHE A 224 -7.17 -4.54 -29.98
N LEU A 225 -7.32 -5.38 -28.94
CA LEU A 225 -6.35 -5.51 -27.86
C LEU A 225 -5.68 -6.87 -28.01
N ASP A 226 -4.36 -6.90 -28.07
CA ASP A 226 -3.66 -8.18 -28.01
C ASP A 226 -3.93 -8.85 -26.65
N THR A 227 -4.11 -10.17 -26.67
CA THR A 227 -4.31 -10.98 -25.46
C THR A 227 -3.20 -10.74 -24.44
N THR A 228 -1.96 -10.55 -24.90
CA THR A 228 -0.80 -10.25 -24.06
C THR A 228 -0.95 -8.90 -23.34
N GLU A 229 -1.30 -7.84 -24.06
CA GLU A 229 -1.51 -6.49 -23.50
C GLU A 229 -2.69 -6.46 -22.54
N TYR A 230 -3.79 -7.13 -22.91
CA TYR A 230 -4.96 -7.28 -22.06
C TYR A 230 -4.61 -7.96 -20.74
N PHE A 231 -3.93 -9.12 -20.78
CA PHE A 231 -3.52 -9.81 -19.57
C PHE A 231 -2.49 -9.04 -18.77
N MET A 232 -1.52 -8.39 -19.42
CA MET A 232 -0.53 -7.55 -18.76
C MET A 232 -1.20 -6.40 -18.01
N ASN A 233 -2.09 -5.64 -18.65
CA ASN A 233 -2.84 -4.56 -18.01
C ASN A 233 -3.72 -5.07 -16.86
N LYS A 234 -4.34 -6.24 -17.05
CA LYS A 234 -5.15 -6.87 -16.00
C LYS A 234 -4.32 -7.38 -14.83
N ILE A 235 -3.11 -7.89 -15.07
CA ILE A 235 -2.16 -8.31 -14.03
C ILE A 235 -1.68 -7.09 -13.26
N ILE A 236 -1.33 -5.99 -13.96
CA ILE A 236 -0.96 -4.71 -13.35
C ILE A 236 -2.09 -4.19 -12.44
N GLN A 237 -3.33 -4.20 -12.94
CA GLN A 237 -4.50 -3.76 -12.16
C GLN A 237 -4.79 -4.69 -10.97
N ARG A 238 -4.72 -6.02 -11.15
CA ARG A 238 -5.00 -6.99 -10.07
C ARG A 238 -3.94 -7.04 -8.99
N GLN A 239 -2.68 -6.85 -9.35
CA GLN A 239 -1.57 -6.89 -8.40
C GLN A 239 -1.34 -5.54 -7.73
N GLU A 240 -2.13 -4.50 -8.08
CA GLU A 240 -1.98 -3.12 -7.61
C GLU A 240 -0.54 -2.60 -7.80
N ILE A 241 0.18 -3.11 -8.81
CA ILE A 241 1.58 -2.76 -9.05
C ILE A 241 1.59 -1.46 -9.83
N VAL A 242 2.02 -0.40 -9.17
CA VAL A 242 2.22 0.90 -9.76
C VAL A 242 3.60 0.92 -10.42
N PRO A 243 3.72 1.30 -11.71
CA PRO A 243 5.02 1.47 -12.35
C PRO A 243 6.00 2.27 -11.47
N PRO A 244 7.28 1.91 -11.40
CA PRO A 244 8.22 2.48 -10.43
C PRO A 244 8.37 4.01 -10.54
N TRP A 245 8.23 4.57 -11.75
CA TRP A 245 8.24 6.02 -11.94
C TRP A 245 6.99 6.72 -11.37
N ILE A 246 5.84 6.04 -11.30
CA ILE A 246 4.62 6.57 -10.68
C ILE A 246 4.75 6.53 -9.15
N GLU A 247 5.39 5.51 -8.56
CA GLU A 247 5.72 5.53 -7.13
C GLU A 247 6.60 6.73 -6.79
N LYS A 248 7.65 6.96 -7.59
CA LYS A 248 8.51 8.14 -7.48
C LYS A 248 7.75 9.44 -7.73
N GLN A 249 6.74 9.42 -8.60
CA GLN A 249 5.85 10.56 -8.80
C GLN A 249 5.06 10.88 -7.54
N GLN A 250 4.48 9.87 -6.88
CA GLN A 250 3.72 10.04 -5.64
C GLN A 250 4.64 10.55 -4.52
N GLU A 251 5.85 10.03 -4.42
CA GLU A 251 6.88 10.52 -3.49
C GLU A 251 7.22 12.00 -3.76
N LEU A 252 7.48 12.37 -5.01
CA LEU A 252 7.78 13.76 -5.40
C LEU A 252 6.59 14.70 -5.13
N VAL A 253 5.37 14.28 -5.45
CA VAL A 253 4.16 15.09 -5.22
C VAL A 253 3.90 15.25 -3.72
N SER A 254 4.02 14.18 -2.94
CA SER A 254 3.80 14.23 -1.49
C SER A 254 4.86 15.07 -0.78
N THR A 255 6.13 14.98 -1.18
CA THR A 255 7.21 15.81 -0.62
C THR A 255 7.05 17.28 -1.02
N ALA A 256 6.73 17.57 -2.28
CA ALA A 256 6.48 18.93 -2.75
C ALA A 256 5.24 19.56 -2.07
N THR A 257 4.16 18.80 -1.87
CA THR A 257 2.97 19.30 -1.18
C THR A 257 3.24 19.59 0.30
N ARG A 258 4.02 18.74 0.99
CA ARG A 258 4.48 19.00 2.36
C ARG A 258 5.35 20.25 2.44
N PHE A 259 6.33 20.40 1.54
CA PHE A 259 7.20 21.58 1.48
C PHE A 259 6.37 22.85 1.25
N ARG A 260 5.51 22.88 0.23
CA ARG A 260 4.62 24.02 -0.07
C ARG A 260 3.66 24.32 1.07
N GLY A 261 3.10 23.28 1.69
CA GLY A 261 2.20 23.43 2.84
C GLY A 261 2.88 24.10 4.02
N ARG A 262 4.11 23.67 4.34
CA ARG A 262 4.93 24.29 5.38
C ARG A 262 5.30 25.73 5.02
N LEU A 263 5.83 25.95 3.81
CA LEU A 263 6.21 27.28 3.34
C LEU A 263 5.04 28.27 3.43
N ARG A 264 3.84 27.85 2.99
CA ARG A 264 2.62 28.66 3.08
C ARG A 264 2.19 28.92 4.52
N ALA A 265 2.26 27.92 5.39
CA ALA A 265 1.88 28.07 6.79
C ALA A 265 2.85 28.97 7.56
N ASP A 266 4.16 28.79 7.36
CA ASP A 266 5.20 29.56 8.04
C ASP A 266 5.17 31.03 7.59
N TRP A 267 5.01 31.26 6.27
CA TRP A 267 4.84 32.62 5.75
C TRP A 267 3.57 33.28 6.27
N LYS A 268 2.41 32.62 6.16
CA LYS A 268 1.13 33.16 6.67
C LYS A 268 1.23 33.54 8.15
N ARG A 269 1.86 32.68 8.96
CA ARG A 269 2.10 32.94 10.38
C ARG A 269 2.98 34.16 10.62
N HIS A 270 4.05 34.29 9.85
CA HIS A 270 4.98 35.41 9.92
C HIS A 270 4.29 36.73 9.56
N VAL A 271 3.58 36.79 8.43
CA VAL A 271 2.84 37.99 8.00
C VAL A 271 1.81 38.40 9.06
N ALA A 272 0.98 37.47 9.51
CA ALA A 272 -0.04 37.80 10.52
C ALA A 272 0.57 38.24 11.86
N ARG A 273 1.72 37.67 12.27
CA ARG A 273 2.42 38.08 13.49
C ARG A 273 3.04 39.47 13.35
N THR A 274 3.68 39.75 12.23
CA THR A 274 4.33 41.05 11.97
C THR A 274 3.31 42.18 11.88
N ILE A 275 2.17 41.95 11.21
CA ILE A 275 1.07 42.92 11.18
C ILE A 275 0.48 43.10 12.59
N ALA A 276 0.28 42.01 13.34
CA ALA A 276 -0.24 42.11 14.71
C ALA A 276 0.71 42.85 15.67
N SER A 277 2.03 42.66 15.52
CA SER A 277 3.03 43.34 16.36
C SER A 277 3.12 44.85 16.13
N ARG A 278 2.61 45.35 15.00
CA ARG A 278 2.61 46.80 14.69
C ARG A 278 1.60 47.59 15.52
N GLY A 279 0.68 46.92 16.23
CA GLY A 279 -0.36 47.57 17.04
C GLY A 279 -1.62 47.98 16.24
N GLY A 280 -2.48 48.82 16.82
CA GLY A 280 -3.69 49.34 16.16
C GLY A 280 -4.97 48.50 16.33
N SER A 281 -6.09 48.97 15.75
CA SER A 281 -7.38 48.25 15.75
C SER A 281 -7.35 47.01 14.85
N LEU A 282 -8.24 46.04 15.10
CA LEU A 282 -8.34 44.83 14.28
C LEU A 282 -8.67 45.17 12.81
N GLU A 283 -9.61 46.10 12.61
CA GLU A 283 -10.03 46.56 11.27
C GLU A 283 -8.88 47.21 10.51
N SER A 284 -8.07 48.04 11.17
CA SER A 284 -6.89 48.66 10.56
C SER A 284 -5.86 47.61 10.11
N ARG A 285 -5.65 46.56 10.91
CA ARG A 285 -4.75 45.46 10.55
C ARG A 285 -5.27 44.62 9.38
N ILE A 286 -6.58 44.37 9.32
CA ILE A 286 -7.23 43.68 8.22
C ILE A 286 -7.11 44.50 6.94
N ALA A 287 -7.41 45.81 7.00
CA ALA A 287 -7.27 46.71 5.86
C ALA A 287 -5.82 46.73 5.33
N LEU A 288 -4.84 46.77 6.23
CA LEU A 288 -3.42 46.71 5.87
C LEU A 288 -3.05 45.35 5.22
N ALA A 289 -3.56 44.24 5.73
CA ALA A 289 -3.37 42.93 5.11
C ALA A 289 -3.99 42.85 3.70
N GLU A 290 -5.17 43.45 3.51
CA GLU A 290 -5.83 43.57 2.20
C GLU A 290 -5.04 44.48 1.23
N GLU A 291 -4.45 45.57 1.73
CA GLU A 291 -3.58 46.43 0.93
C GLU A 291 -2.32 45.70 0.48
N TYR A 292 -1.68 44.91 1.35
CA TYR A 292 -0.58 44.02 0.93
C TYR A 292 -1.05 42.98 -0.08
N ALA A 293 -2.21 42.36 0.11
CA ALA A 293 -2.74 41.41 -0.87
C ALA A 293 -2.98 42.04 -2.25
N ARG A 294 -3.44 43.30 -2.30
CA ARG A 294 -3.58 44.07 -3.54
C ARG A 294 -2.22 44.38 -4.18
N ALA A 295 -1.23 44.79 -3.39
CA ALA A 295 0.12 45.04 -3.87
C ALA A 295 0.74 43.77 -4.48
N GLU A 296 0.56 42.62 -3.82
CA GLU A 296 1.00 41.31 -4.33
C GLU A 296 0.26 40.90 -5.60
N ALA A 297 -1.04 41.15 -5.70
CA ALA A 297 -1.80 40.80 -6.90
C ALA A 297 -1.33 41.57 -8.15
N ILE A 298 -0.79 42.79 -7.96
CA ILE A 298 -0.22 43.60 -9.05
C ILE A 298 1.20 43.13 -9.40
N ASP A 299 2.07 42.91 -8.41
CA ASP A 299 3.45 42.47 -8.63
C ASP A 299 3.53 41.02 -9.14
N ASN A 300 2.65 40.15 -8.63
CA ASN A 300 2.67 38.72 -8.84
C ASN A 300 1.24 38.16 -8.93
N PRO A 301 0.60 38.26 -10.12
CA PRO A 301 -0.78 37.89 -10.29
C PRO A 301 -0.99 36.38 -10.01
N PRO A 302 -2.04 36.01 -9.26
CA PRO A 302 -2.31 34.61 -8.95
C PRO A 302 -2.65 33.83 -10.21
N LYS A 303 -2.06 32.64 -10.35
CA LYS A 303 -2.32 31.76 -11.50
C LYS A 303 -3.71 31.13 -11.33
N ARG A 304 -4.70 31.60 -12.08
CA ARG A 304 -6.00 30.92 -12.17
C ARG A 304 -5.80 29.52 -12.74
N LYS A 305 -6.24 28.49 -12.00
CA LYS A 305 -6.30 27.12 -12.50
C LYS A 305 -7.43 27.04 -13.50
N VAL A 306 -7.10 27.09 -14.79
CA VAL A 306 -8.08 26.82 -15.85
C VAL A 306 -8.20 25.31 -15.96
N GLU A 307 -9.15 24.74 -15.23
CA GLU A 307 -9.56 23.36 -15.44
C GLU A 307 -10.41 23.32 -16.71
N LYS A 308 -9.83 22.72 -17.75
CA LYS A 308 -10.49 22.48 -19.04
C LYS A 308 -11.18 21.14 -18.94
N ILE A 309 -12.50 21.15 -18.87
CA ILE A 309 -13.31 19.93 -18.87
C ILE A 309 -13.81 19.78 -20.31
N ASN A 310 -13.43 18.69 -20.96
CA ASN A 310 -14.02 18.33 -22.24
C ASN A 310 -15.29 17.54 -21.92
N ALA A 311 -16.45 18.15 -22.14
CA ALA A 311 -17.72 17.45 -22.10
C ALA A 311 -18.00 16.88 -23.49
N VAL A 312 -18.58 15.69 -23.56
CA VAL A 312 -19.08 15.10 -24.80
C VAL A 312 -20.59 15.25 -24.72
N ASP A 313 -21.19 16.02 -25.62
CA ASP A 313 -22.65 16.10 -25.76
C ASP A 313 -23.19 14.80 -26.39
N ASP A 314 -24.49 14.52 -26.23
CA ASP A 314 -25.15 13.29 -26.71
C ASP A 314 -25.01 13.06 -28.23
N ASP A 315 -24.74 14.12 -29.00
CA ASP A 315 -24.43 14.08 -30.45
C ASP A 315 -22.96 13.71 -30.76
N GLY A 316 -22.16 13.38 -29.74
CA GLY A 316 -20.74 13.03 -29.87
C GLY A 316 -19.80 14.20 -30.10
N GLN A 317 -20.28 15.45 -29.96
CA GLN A 317 -19.45 16.65 -30.08
C GLN A 317 -18.75 16.96 -28.75
N VAL A 318 -17.43 17.20 -28.81
CA VAL A 318 -16.61 17.55 -27.65
C VAL A 318 -16.64 19.06 -27.39
N SER A 319 -17.52 19.52 -26.51
CA SER A 319 -17.58 20.92 -26.09
C SER A 319 -16.59 21.18 -24.94
N GLN A 320 -15.72 22.18 -25.12
CA GLN A 320 -14.72 22.56 -24.11
C GLN A 320 -15.33 23.54 -23.11
N ILE A 321 -15.64 23.05 -21.90
CA ILE A 321 -16.16 23.87 -20.81
C ILE A 321 -14.98 24.27 -19.92
N THR A 322 -14.75 25.58 -19.79
CA THR A 322 -13.80 26.10 -18.79
C THR A 322 -14.55 26.49 -17.52
N LEU A 323 -13.96 26.16 -16.35
CA LEU A 323 -14.53 26.46 -15.02
C LEU A 323 -14.75 27.98 -14.75
N ALA A 324 -14.33 28.85 -15.67
CA ALA A 324 -14.57 30.29 -15.64
C ALA A 324 -15.93 30.70 -16.25
N GLY A 325 -16.76 29.75 -16.68
CA GLY A 325 -18.09 30.02 -17.25
C GLY A 325 -18.07 30.54 -18.68
N GLU A 326 -16.91 30.53 -19.35
CA GLU A 326 -16.79 30.97 -20.74
C GLU A 326 -16.95 29.75 -21.67
N LEU A 327 -18.13 29.68 -22.32
CA LEU A 327 -18.43 28.75 -23.41
C LEU A 327 -17.78 29.30 -24.69
N LYS A 328 -16.59 28.81 -25.02
CA LYS A 328 -16.00 29.07 -26.33
C LYS A 328 -16.34 27.90 -27.25
N ALA A 329 -17.44 28.03 -27.99
CA ALA A 329 -17.79 27.09 -29.04
C ALA A 329 -16.62 26.99 -30.04
N THR A 330 -16.19 25.76 -30.32
CA THR A 330 -15.25 25.49 -31.41
C THR A 330 -15.92 25.85 -32.75
N PRO A 331 -15.35 26.72 -33.59
CA PRO A 331 -15.88 26.92 -34.93
C PRO A 331 -15.50 25.72 -35.81
N VAL A 332 -16.50 24.90 -36.14
CA VAL A 332 -16.48 23.95 -37.26
C VAL A 332 -17.88 24.08 -37.87
N SER A 333 -18.13 24.46 -39.11
CA SER A 333 -17.33 24.73 -40.29
C SER A 333 -18.26 25.57 -41.18
N GLU A 334 -17.75 26.56 -41.92
CA GLU A 334 -18.39 26.92 -43.18
C GLU A 334 -17.48 26.46 -44.32
N PRO A 335 -17.95 25.61 -45.24
CA PRO A 335 -17.31 25.48 -46.54
C PRO A 335 -17.62 26.75 -47.32
N ALA A 336 -16.58 27.42 -47.80
CA ALA A 336 -16.61 28.37 -48.91
C ALA A 336 -17.89 29.24 -49.01
N GLN A 337 -18.01 30.26 -48.15
CA GLN A 337 -18.69 31.46 -48.60
C GLN A 337 -17.74 32.15 -49.59
N SER A 338 -18.10 32.01 -50.87
CA SER A 338 -17.58 32.83 -51.95
C SER A 338 -17.71 34.30 -51.57
N ASP A 339 -16.56 34.97 -51.40
CA ASP A 339 -16.49 36.41 -51.54
C ASP A 339 -16.97 36.74 -52.96
N ILE A 340 -18.26 37.09 -53.11
CA ILE A 340 -18.77 37.71 -54.32
C ILE A 340 -18.16 39.12 -54.33
N THR A 341 -16.96 39.19 -54.89
CA THR A 341 -16.31 40.43 -55.26
C THR A 341 -16.97 40.85 -56.57
N VAL A 342 -17.96 41.75 -56.51
CA VAL A 342 -18.46 42.43 -57.71
C VAL A 342 -17.39 43.43 -58.15
N THR A 343 -16.43 42.96 -58.94
CA THR A 343 -15.60 43.80 -59.79
C THR A 343 -16.33 43.99 -61.10
N GLU A 344 -17.00 45.13 -61.30
CA GLU A 344 -17.40 45.55 -62.64
C GLU A 344 -16.13 45.84 -63.45
N GLN A 345 -15.75 44.88 -64.30
CA GLN A 345 -14.73 45.08 -65.31
C GLN A 345 -15.44 45.44 -66.61
N ARG A 346 -15.42 46.72 -66.98
CA ARG A 346 -15.96 47.17 -68.25
C ARG A 346 -15.06 46.63 -69.37
N VAL A 347 -15.68 46.02 -70.38
CA VAL A 347 -15.02 45.49 -71.58
C VAL A 347 -15.55 46.29 -72.77
N ASP A 348 -14.67 46.80 -73.63
CA ASP A 348 -15.06 47.44 -74.88
C ASP A 348 -15.38 46.41 -75.98
N GLY A 349 -16.05 46.84 -77.05
CA GLY A 349 -16.75 46.01 -78.04
C GLY A 349 -15.99 44.90 -78.79
N ASP A 350 -14.69 44.74 -78.56
CA ASP A 350 -13.86 43.63 -79.12
C ASP A 350 -13.27 42.71 -78.04
N GLY A 351 -13.76 42.77 -76.79
CA GLY A 351 -13.55 41.69 -75.82
C GLY A 351 -12.21 41.69 -75.08
N GLN A 352 -11.58 42.85 -74.83
CA GLN A 352 -10.36 42.95 -74.03
C GLN A 352 -10.48 44.00 -72.90
N PRO A 353 -9.98 43.71 -71.67
CA PRO A 353 -10.20 44.58 -70.52
C PRO A 353 -9.16 45.73 -70.37
N THR A 354 -9.64 46.94 -70.08
CA THR A 354 -8.83 48.13 -69.77
C THR A 354 -8.33 48.12 -68.31
N LYS A 355 -7.02 48.34 -68.11
CA LYS A 355 -6.41 48.59 -66.80
C LYS A 355 -6.69 50.03 -66.39
N ASP A 356 -7.41 50.21 -65.28
CA ASP A 356 -7.21 51.25 -64.24
C ASP A 356 -8.51 51.40 -63.42
N SER A 357 -8.51 50.97 -62.15
CA SER A 357 -9.18 51.69 -61.05
C SER A 357 -9.04 50.98 -59.69
N GLU A 358 -8.70 51.79 -58.68
CA GLU A 358 -8.51 51.48 -57.26
C GLU A 358 -9.83 51.24 -56.51
N SER A 359 -9.79 50.49 -55.40
CA SER A 359 -10.93 50.25 -54.50
C SER A 359 -10.54 50.54 -53.04
N SER A 360 -11.20 51.53 -52.44
CA SER A 360 -11.13 51.95 -51.03
C SER A 360 -12.10 51.18 -50.12
N THR A 361 -11.67 50.81 -48.91
CA THR A 361 -12.49 50.11 -47.90
C THR A 361 -13.05 51.08 -46.85
N VAL A 362 -14.36 51.03 -46.57
CA VAL A 362 -15.04 51.75 -45.49
C VAL A 362 -15.51 50.75 -44.42
N LYS A 363 -15.21 51.01 -43.14
CA LYS A 363 -15.74 50.26 -41.99
C LYS A 363 -16.90 51.04 -41.35
N VAL A 364 -18.01 50.36 -41.09
CA VAL A 364 -19.12 50.86 -40.27
C VAL A 364 -19.28 49.94 -39.06
N SER A 365 -19.40 50.56 -37.89
CA SER A 365 -19.64 49.95 -36.59
C SER A 365 -20.95 50.48 -36.04
N GLU A 366 -21.85 49.62 -35.56
CA GLU A 366 -23.02 50.01 -34.77
C GLU A 366 -23.52 48.87 -33.84
N PRO A 367 -24.35 49.20 -32.82
CA PRO A 367 -24.19 48.69 -31.46
C PRO A 367 -25.39 47.88 -30.95
N SER A 368 -25.23 47.22 -29.80
CA SER A 368 -26.29 46.80 -28.86
C SER A 368 -25.63 45.98 -27.75
N GLY A 369 -26.06 45.95 -26.49
CA GLY A 369 -27.19 46.52 -25.78
C GLY A 369 -27.14 45.89 -24.38
N THR A 370 -27.18 46.72 -23.36
CA THR A 370 -27.02 46.39 -21.95
C THR A 370 -28.20 45.58 -21.43
N GLY A 371 -27.91 44.50 -20.69
CA GLY A 371 -28.88 43.74 -19.91
C GLY A 371 -28.23 43.28 -18.61
N GLU A 372 -28.33 44.12 -17.56
CA GLU A 372 -27.97 43.76 -16.20
C GLU A 372 -28.97 42.75 -15.63
N SER A 373 -28.45 41.68 -15.03
CA SER A 373 -29.16 40.95 -13.98
C SER A 373 -28.21 40.66 -12.83
N THR A 374 -28.62 41.18 -11.70
CA THR A 374 -27.99 41.29 -10.40
C THR A 374 -27.62 39.94 -9.79
N THR A 375 -26.33 39.71 -9.54
CA THR A 375 -25.78 39.00 -8.36
C THR A 375 -24.26 39.21 -8.33
N ALA A 376 -23.81 40.40 -7.97
CA ALA A 376 -22.39 40.68 -7.74
C ALA A 376 -22.22 41.77 -6.68
N THR A 377 -22.43 41.43 -5.41
CA THR A 377 -21.90 42.23 -4.32
C THR A 377 -20.46 41.78 -4.09
N ALA A 378 -19.50 42.69 -4.36
CA ALA A 378 -18.06 42.65 -4.01
C ALA A 378 -17.02 42.44 -5.13
N THR A 379 -16.96 43.30 -6.15
CA THR A 379 -15.70 43.56 -6.93
C THR A 379 -15.56 45.00 -7.46
N ALA A 380 -16.19 46.01 -6.84
CA ALA A 380 -16.16 47.39 -7.33
C ALA A 380 -15.16 48.32 -6.60
N THR A 381 -13.90 47.91 -6.39
CA THR A 381 -12.84 48.81 -5.87
C THR A 381 -11.45 48.55 -6.50
N THR A 382 -11.30 48.66 -7.83
CA THR A 382 -10.05 48.22 -8.51
C THR A 382 -9.25 49.28 -9.28
N ASN A 383 -9.50 50.58 -9.12
CA ASN A 383 -8.72 51.61 -9.84
C ASN A 383 -7.79 52.47 -8.96
N ARG A 384 -7.65 52.16 -7.66
CA ARG A 384 -6.73 52.90 -6.77
C ARG A 384 -5.40 52.14 -6.63
N PRO A 385 -4.24 52.78 -6.83
CA PRO A 385 -2.94 52.14 -6.57
C PRO A 385 -2.82 51.76 -5.08
N PRO A 386 -2.18 50.62 -4.76
CA PRO A 386 -1.98 50.20 -3.38
C PRO A 386 -1.11 51.24 -2.65
N SER A 387 -1.42 51.47 -1.38
CA SER A 387 -0.67 52.38 -0.48
C SER A 387 0.68 51.82 -0.04
N VAL A 388 0.84 50.49 -0.08
CA VAL A 388 2.01 49.75 0.42
C VAL A 388 2.61 48.88 -0.68
N SER A 389 3.92 48.65 -0.56
CA SER A 389 4.65 47.69 -1.39
C SER A 389 4.35 46.24 -1.00
N PRO A 390 4.59 45.26 -1.90
CA PRO A 390 4.53 43.83 -1.59
C PRO A 390 5.31 43.49 -0.31
N PHE A 391 4.74 42.64 0.55
CA PHE A 391 5.35 42.33 1.84
C PHE A 391 6.53 41.37 1.62
N ARG A 392 7.75 41.85 1.88
CA ARG A 392 9.01 41.08 1.76
C ARG A 392 9.89 41.38 2.97
N ASP A 393 10.17 40.36 3.79
CA ASP A 393 11.01 40.50 4.97
C ASP A 393 12.35 39.76 4.75
N PRO A 394 13.47 40.47 4.58
CA PRO A 394 14.77 39.85 4.34
C PRO A 394 15.29 39.08 5.56
N THR A 395 14.91 39.48 6.77
CA THR A 395 15.39 38.85 8.01
C THR A 395 14.77 37.46 8.17
N TRP A 396 13.46 37.36 7.95
CA TRP A 396 12.75 36.08 7.94
C TRP A 396 13.28 35.13 6.87
N LEU A 397 13.52 35.66 5.66
CA LEU A 397 14.11 34.86 4.59
C LEU A 397 15.46 34.29 5.02
N GLN A 398 16.38 35.11 5.55
CA GLN A 398 17.70 34.62 5.98
C GLN A 398 17.64 33.49 7.00
N ILE A 399 16.70 33.56 7.95
CA ILE A 399 16.49 32.53 8.96
C ILE A 399 16.04 31.21 8.31
N GLU A 400 15.07 31.26 7.40
CA GLU A 400 14.48 30.08 6.78
C GLU A 400 15.22 29.58 5.52
N LEU A 401 16.14 30.40 4.98
CA LEU A 401 16.86 30.12 3.72
C LEU A 401 17.63 28.80 3.75
N SER A 402 18.25 28.47 4.89
CA SER A 402 19.01 27.21 5.05
C SER A 402 18.12 25.98 4.84
N TYR A 403 16.95 25.97 5.46
CA TYR A 403 15.96 24.92 5.31
C TYR A 403 15.39 24.87 3.89
N HIS A 404 15.02 26.02 3.34
CA HIS A 404 14.45 26.09 2.00
C HIS A 404 15.42 25.59 0.91
N LYS A 405 16.70 25.95 0.99
CA LYS A 405 17.74 25.47 0.07
C LYS A 405 17.86 23.94 0.12
N LEU A 406 17.97 23.38 1.32
CA LEU A 406 18.06 21.93 1.51
C LEU A 406 16.79 21.23 0.98
N ALA A 407 15.60 21.76 1.28
CA ALA A 407 14.35 21.19 0.81
C ALA A 407 14.24 21.18 -0.73
N ILE A 408 14.66 22.27 -1.39
CA ILE A 408 14.69 22.35 -2.86
C ILE A 408 15.72 21.37 -3.45
N GLU A 409 16.90 21.23 -2.83
CA GLU A 409 17.91 20.27 -3.26
C GLU A 409 17.39 18.83 -3.17
N ASN A 410 16.68 18.50 -2.09
CA ASN A 410 16.02 17.20 -1.94
C ASN A 410 14.91 16.98 -2.99
N LEU A 411 14.07 17.98 -3.25
CA LEU A 411 13.06 17.89 -4.31
C LEU A 411 13.72 17.69 -5.69
N ASN A 412 14.86 18.33 -5.94
CA ASN A 412 15.59 18.20 -7.19
C ASN A 412 16.28 16.83 -7.32
N SER A 413 16.77 16.24 -6.23
CA SER A 413 17.31 14.87 -6.25
C SER A 413 16.21 13.84 -6.54
N LEU A 414 15.03 13.98 -5.93
CA LEU A 414 13.86 13.15 -6.24
C LEU A 414 13.41 13.33 -7.69
N THR A 415 13.38 14.58 -8.17
CA THR A 415 13.03 14.90 -9.57
C THR A 415 14.00 14.24 -10.55
N ARG A 416 15.30 14.24 -10.24
CA ARG A 416 16.31 13.54 -11.05
C ARG A 416 16.03 12.03 -11.11
N SER A 417 15.77 11.40 -9.95
CA SER A 417 15.46 9.97 -9.89
C SER A 417 14.19 9.61 -10.65
N TYR A 418 13.15 10.44 -10.56
CA TYR A 418 11.90 10.31 -11.30
C TYR A 418 12.12 10.44 -12.81
N ASN A 419 12.83 11.48 -13.25
CA ASN A 419 13.07 11.75 -14.68
C ASN A 419 13.91 10.67 -15.37
N LEU A 420 14.77 9.97 -14.63
CA LEU A 420 15.52 8.82 -15.14
C LEU A 420 14.62 7.63 -15.48
N MET A 421 13.56 7.41 -14.69
CA MET A 421 12.63 6.29 -14.88
C MET A 421 11.42 6.66 -15.75
N ALA A 422 11.07 7.94 -15.81
CA ALA A 422 9.88 8.41 -16.49
C ALA A 422 10.07 8.52 -18.02
N PRO A 423 9.02 8.23 -18.82
CA PRO A 423 9.02 8.48 -20.25
C PRO A 423 9.15 9.98 -20.55
N ASN A 424 9.64 10.33 -21.74
CA ASN A 424 9.99 11.71 -22.11
C ASN A 424 8.86 12.73 -21.88
N LEU A 425 7.62 12.35 -22.21
CA LEU A 425 6.43 13.20 -22.04
C LEU A 425 6.10 13.48 -20.56
N ALA A 426 6.45 12.57 -19.66
CA ALA A 426 6.11 12.65 -18.24
C ALA A 426 7.20 13.32 -17.40
N ARG A 427 8.36 13.68 -17.97
CA ARG A 427 9.47 14.30 -17.23
C ARG A 427 9.07 15.66 -16.65
N LYS A 428 9.55 15.95 -15.44
CA LYS A 428 9.26 17.18 -14.69
C LYS A 428 10.47 18.11 -14.65
N PRO A 429 10.27 19.44 -14.72
CA PRO A 429 11.36 20.40 -14.55
C PRO A 429 11.82 20.45 -13.08
N TYR A 430 13.06 20.89 -12.89
CA TYR A 430 13.60 21.12 -11.54
C TYR A 430 12.90 22.29 -10.83
N PHE A 431 12.88 22.21 -9.51
CA PHE A 431 12.33 23.21 -8.61
C PHE A 431 13.34 24.34 -8.38
N SER A 432 12.83 25.58 -8.39
CA SER A 432 13.59 26.77 -8.03
C SER A 432 12.97 27.46 -6.82
N LEU A 433 13.81 27.87 -5.87
CA LEU A 433 13.37 28.48 -4.62
C LEU A 433 12.55 29.76 -4.88
N GLU A 434 13.04 30.63 -5.77
CA GLU A 434 12.37 31.89 -6.10
C GLU A 434 10.97 31.68 -6.66
N ARG A 435 10.77 30.64 -7.49
CA ARG A 435 9.46 30.32 -8.05
C ARG A 435 8.50 29.82 -6.98
N GLU A 436 8.99 28.99 -6.06
CA GLU A 436 8.17 28.48 -4.96
C GLU A 436 7.81 29.59 -3.95
N LEU A 437 8.73 30.52 -3.69
CA LEU A 437 8.45 31.72 -2.88
C LEU A 437 7.42 32.64 -3.55
N ARG A 438 7.60 32.97 -4.83
CA ARG A 438 6.61 33.76 -5.59
C ARG A 438 5.25 33.07 -5.59
N SER A 439 5.18 31.76 -5.82
CA SER A 439 3.92 31.03 -5.74
C SER A 439 3.30 31.10 -4.34
N CYS A 440 4.11 30.96 -3.29
CA CYS A 440 3.66 31.09 -1.91
C CYS A 440 3.05 32.47 -1.64
N TYR A 441 3.70 33.54 -2.10
CA TYR A 441 3.23 34.91 -1.90
C TYR A 441 1.89 35.17 -2.59
N ALA A 442 1.77 34.80 -3.86
CA ALA A 442 0.52 34.96 -4.61
C ALA A 442 -0.64 34.15 -3.98
N ASP A 443 -0.37 32.93 -3.51
CA ASP A 443 -1.40 32.06 -2.93
C ASP A 443 -1.82 32.50 -1.51
N VAL A 444 -0.87 32.99 -0.70
CA VAL A 444 -1.09 33.25 0.73
C VAL A 444 -1.54 34.67 1.01
N ALA A 445 -1.04 35.66 0.27
CA ALA A 445 -1.36 37.06 0.50
C ALA A 445 -2.87 37.36 0.64
N PRO A 446 -3.76 36.89 -0.26
CA PRO A 446 -5.20 37.11 -0.11
C PRO A 446 -5.82 36.41 1.12
N LEU A 447 -5.19 35.36 1.63
CA LEU A 447 -5.70 34.56 2.76
C LEU A 447 -5.35 35.16 4.14
N VAL A 448 -4.43 36.13 4.20
CA VAL A 448 -3.96 36.69 5.48
C VAL A 448 -5.06 37.44 6.20
N ALA A 449 -5.85 38.27 5.49
CA ALA A 449 -6.94 39.05 6.08
C ALA A 449 -7.97 38.15 6.77
N ASP A 450 -8.39 37.08 6.09
CA ASP A 450 -9.32 36.09 6.64
C ASP A 450 -8.72 35.32 7.82
N GLU A 451 -7.42 35.02 7.76
CA GLU A 451 -6.74 34.36 8.87
C GLU A 451 -6.68 35.25 10.12
N MET A 452 -6.53 36.56 9.96
CA MET A 452 -6.58 37.52 11.07
C MET A 452 -7.99 37.61 11.67
N ARG A 453 -9.04 37.65 10.84
CA ARG A 453 -10.44 37.55 11.30
C ARG A 453 -10.67 36.26 12.08
N ALA A 454 -10.24 35.13 11.53
CA ALA A 454 -10.39 33.82 12.16
C ALA A 454 -9.63 33.72 13.48
N ARG A 455 -8.41 34.26 13.57
CA ARG A 455 -7.64 34.32 14.82
C ARG A 455 -8.28 35.21 15.87
N ALA A 456 -8.89 36.33 15.46
CA ALA A 456 -9.60 37.22 16.37
C ALA A 456 -10.90 36.59 16.89
N ALA A 457 -11.60 35.82 16.05
CA ALA A 457 -12.81 35.09 16.43
C ALA A 457 -12.52 33.79 17.21
N ALA A 458 -11.30 33.26 17.14
CA ALA A 458 -10.94 32.01 17.80
C ALA A 458 -10.99 32.17 19.34
N PRO A 459 -11.63 31.24 20.06
CA PRO A 459 -11.62 31.29 21.52
C PRO A 459 -10.20 31.17 22.05
N ALA A 460 -9.89 31.91 23.12
CA ALA A 460 -8.60 31.82 23.79
C ALA A 460 -8.32 30.35 24.13
N ARG A 461 -7.23 29.81 23.57
CA ARG A 461 -6.80 28.43 23.87
C ARG A 461 -6.53 28.35 25.35
N ARG A 462 -7.37 27.63 26.08
CA ARG A 462 -7.06 27.27 27.47
C ARG A 462 -5.75 26.47 27.42
N PRO A 463 -4.72 26.86 28.17
CA PRO A 463 -3.54 26.02 28.26
C PRO A 463 -4.03 24.65 28.73
N GLU A 464 -3.78 23.62 27.92
CA GLU A 464 -4.08 22.25 28.30
C GLU A 464 -3.25 21.99 29.55
N GLN A 465 -3.90 22.04 30.71
CA GLN A 465 -3.30 21.59 31.95
C GLN A 465 -3.11 20.11 31.74
N ILE A 466 -1.91 19.72 31.29
CA ILE A 466 -1.46 18.34 31.21
C ILE A 466 -1.65 17.80 32.62
N GLY A 467 -2.78 17.13 32.83
CA GLY A 467 -3.09 16.50 34.10
C GLY A 467 -1.99 15.49 34.34
N HIS A 468 -1.16 15.72 35.36
CA HIS A 468 -0.32 14.68 35.91
C HIS A 468 -1.25 13.52 36.27
N ARG A 469 -1.25 12.46 35.45
CA ARG A 469 -1.80 11.17 35.86
C ARG A 469 -0.92 10.69 37.01
N GLU A 470 -1.51 10.42 38.16
CA GLU A 470 -0.80 9.80 39.27
C GLU A 470 -0.21 8.47 38.80
N GLY A 471 1.11 8.45 38.64
CA GLY A 471 1.83 7.25 38.26
C GLY A 471 1.81 6.20 39.37
N GLY A 472 1.93 4.94 38.95
CA GLY A 472 1.90 3.77 39.82
C GLY A 472 3.01 3.79 40.88
N VAL A 473 2.88 2.87 41.85
CA VAL A 473 3.66 2.79 43.11
C VAL A 473 5.19 2.91 42.94
N MET A 474 5.75 2.58 41.78
CA MET A 474 7.18 2.75 41.46
C MET A 474 7.62 4.22 41.41
N GLU A 475 6.73 5.15 41.07
CA GLU A 475 7.01 6.59 40.96
C GLU A 475 7.06 7.28 42.32
N ARG A 476 6.59 6.63 43.41
CA ARG A 476 6.73 7.14 44.79
C ARG A 476 8.15 7.00 45.34
N PHE A 477 8.99 6.18 44.72
CA PHE A 477 10.39 5.97 45.12
C PHE A 477 11.40 6.77 44.28
N ALA A 478 10.98 7.39 43.18
CA ALA A 478 11.78 8.36 42.44
C ALA A 478 11.48 9.75 43.02
N GLY A 479 12.48 10.35 43.67
CA GLY A 479 12.34 11.55 44.49
C GLY A 479 11.50 12.68 43.89
N LYS A 480 10.64 13.26 44.73
CA LYS A 480 9.86 14.47 44.47
C LYS A 480 10.78 15.70 44.38
N GLY A 481 11.54 15.82 43.29
CA GLY A 481 12.21 17.08 42.95
C GLY A 481 11.24 18.01 42.23
N LYS A 482 10.86 19.12 42.86
CA LYS A 482 10.24 20.24 42.13
C LYS A 482 11.31 20.82 41.21
N ALA A 483 11.22 20.55 39.91
CA ALA A 483 12.07 21.19 38.92
C ALA A 483 11.63 22.66 38.77
N VAL A 484 12.34 23.56 39.45
CA VAL A 484 12.22 25.01 39.24
C VAL A 484 13.07 25.34 38.01
N VAL A 485 12.41 25.72 36.91
CA VAL A 485 13.08 26.16 35.70
C VAL A 485 13.48 27.62 35.89
N TYR A 486 14.79 27.89 36.02
CA TYR A 486 15.34 29.23 36.00
C TYR A 486 15.65 29.62 34.55
N ASP A 487 15.07 30.72 34.07
CA ASP A 487 15.49 31.37 32.82
C ASP A 487 16.80 32.12 33.10
N GLU A 488 17.94 31.44 32.96
CA GLU A 488 19.24 32.09 33.07
C GLU A 488 19.69 32.65 31.71
N GLN A 489 20.06 33.94 31.67
CA GLN A 489 20.60 34.64 30.50
C GLN A 489 22.07 34.30 30.19
N LYS A 490 22.54 33.09 30.51
CA LYS A 490 23.91 32.65 30.21
C LYS A 490 23.90 31.65 29.05
N PRO A 491 25.00 31.57 28.26
CA PRO A 491 25.04 30.72 27.07
C PRO A 491 24.76 29.27 27.44
N LYS A 492 23.75 28.71 26.78
CA LYS A 492 23.14 27.37 26.92
C LYS A 492 24.11 26.32 27.47
N TYR A 493 23.73 25.73 28.60
CA TYR A 493 24.40 24.59 29.23
C TYR A 493 24.68 23.50 28.19
N GLY A 494 25.96 23.30 27.88
CA GLY A 494 26.39 22.45 26.78
C GLY A 494 26.72 21.03 27.23
N PHE A 495 26.74 20.07 26.29
CA PHE A 495 27.19 18.69 26.56
C PHE A 495 28.58 18.63 27.23
N LYS A 496 29.46 19.60 26.94
CA LYS A 496 30.77 19.71 27.58
C LYS A 496 30.68 20.07 29.06
N GLU A 497 29.74 20.95 29.44
CA GLU A 497 29.54 21.34 30.84
C GLU A 497 28.84 20.23 31.61
N PHE A 498 27.88 19.54 30.99
CA PHE A 498 27.27 18.33 31.54
C PHE A 498 28.31 17.26 31.89
N TRP A 499 29.24 16.96 30.98
CA TRP A 499 30.32 16.00 31.26
C TRP A 499 31.34 16.53 32.27
N LYS A 500 31.57 17.85 32.33
CA LYS A 500 32.47 18.45 33.31
C LYS A 500 31.90 18.36 34.72
N ASP A 501 30.60 18.62 34.89
CA ASP A 501 29.91 18.48 36.19
C ASP A 501 29.78 17.02 36.61
N LEU A 502 29.50 16.11 35.67
CA LEU A 502 29.35 14.68 36.00
C LEU A 502 30.64 14.04 36.53
N PHE A 503 31.80 14.62 36.19
CA PHE A 503 33.12 14.13 36.61
C PHE A 503 33.88 15.11 37.51
N ALA A 504 33.27 16.23 37.90
CA ALA A 504 33.81 17.11 38.92
C ALA A 504 33.65 16.43 40.28
N LYS A 505 34.75 15.88 40.80
CA LYS A 505 34.84 15.31 42.14
C LYS A 505 34.76 16.46 43.14
N GLU A 506 33.75 16.44 44.01
CA GLU A 506 33.61 17.37 45.13
C GLU A 506 34.90 17.41 45.95
N ALA A 507 35.43 18.61 46.18
CA ALA A 507 36.53 18.90 47.08
C ALA A 507 35.99 19.62 48.32
#